data_AF-A0A2V8SHL9-F1
#
_entry.id   AF-A0A2V8SHL9-F1
#
_cell.length_a   1.000
_cell.length_b   1.000
_cell.length_c   1.000
_cell.angle_alpha   90.00
_cell.angle_beta   90.00
_cell.angle_gamma   90.00
#
_symmetry.space_group_name_H-M   'P 1'
#
loop_
_entity.id
_entity.type
_entity.pdbx_description
1 polymer ?
#
loop_
_entity_poly.entity_id
_entity_poly.type
_entity_poly.pdbx_seq_one_letter_code
_entity_poly.pdbx_strand_id
1 'polypeptide(L)' 'ARGKRYLSGFIEFDRARWKQHFGPRWDDLCRLKKTYDPGGILNPGFIDYGP' A
#
# COMPACT_ATOMS: atom_id res chain seq x y z
N ALA A 1 -6.26 22.63 1.90
CA ALA A 1 -5.22 21.71 1.39
C ALA A 1 -5.27 20.40 2.18
N ARG A 2 -5.26 19.22 1.53
CA ARG A 2 -5.16 17.92 2.23
C ARG A 2 -3.76 17.33 1.96
N GLY A 3 -2.86 17.46 2.94
CA GLY A 3 -1.52 16.87 2.85
C GLY A 3 -1.55 15.35 3.02
N LYS A 4 -0.53 14.68 2.49
CA LYS A 4 -0.26 13.26 2.78
C LYS A 4 0.96 13.19 3.71
N ARG A 5 0.89 12.31 4.70
CA ARG A 5 2.00 12.08 5.63
C ARG A 5 3.17 11.46 4.87
N TYR A 6 4.37 12.00 5.06
CA TYR A 6 5.60 11.32 4.64
C TYR A 6 5.85 10.12 5.55
N LEU A 7 6.21 9.00 4.94
CA LEU A 7 6.16 7.66 5.53
C LEU A 7 7.58 7.20 5.90
N SER A 8 8.18 7.82 6.93
CA SER A 8 9.50 7.46 7.45
C SER A 8 9.42 6.44 8.59
N GLY A 9 9.83 5.20 8.30
CA GLY A 9 10.30 4.21 9.29
C GLY A 9 9.23 3.42 10.06
N PHE A 10 8.34 4.09 10.81
CA PHE A 10 7.38 3.40 11.69
C PHE A 10 5.94 3.78 11.32
N ILE A 11 5.31 2.92 10.52
CA ILE A 11 3.96 3.14 9.99
C ILE A 11 3.12 1.91 10.34
N GLU A 12 2.26 2.06 11.34
CA GLU A 12 1.24 1.06 11.69
C GLU A 12 -0.05 1.37 10.92
N PHE A 13 0.01 1.18 9.61
CA PHE A 13 -1.17 1.30 8.76
C PHE A 13 -1.74 -0.09 8.52
N ASP A 14 -2.98 -0.26 8.95
CA ASP A 14 -3.83 -1.32 8.43
C ASP A 14 -4.20 -1.04 6.95
N ARG A 15 -4.82 -2.02 6.30
CA ARG A 15 -5.31 -1.89 4.93
C ARG A 15 -6.19 -0.68 4.69
N ALA A 16 -7.05 -0.32 5.65
CA ALA A 16 -7.97 0.80 5.48
C ALA A 16 -7.20 2.14 5.43
N ARG A 17 -6.19 2.31 6.28
CA ARG A 17 -5.29 3.47 6.27
C ARG A 17 -4.43 3.51 5.01
N TRP A 18 -3.96 2.37 4.51
CA TRP A 18 -3.26 2.30 3.22
C TRP A 18 -4.15 2.71 2.05
N LYS A 19 -5.38 2.18 1.99
CA LYS A 19 -6.36 2.58 0.97
C LYS A 19 -6.68 4.07 1.04
N GLN A 20 -6.83 4.63 2.24
CA GLN A 20 -7.01 6.08 2.42
C GLN A 20 -5.77 6.90 1.99
N HIS A 21 -4.57 6.38 2.25
CA HIS A 21 -3.32 7.02 1.87
C HIS A 21 -3.21 7.16 0.35
N PHE A 22 -3.35 6.05 -0.38
CA PHE A 22 -3.26 6.03 -1.85
C PHE A 22 -4.54 6.51 -2.56
N GLY A 23 -5.67 6.49 -1.88
CA GLY A 23 -6.95 7.01 -2.37
C GLY A 23 -7.37 6.33 -3.68
N PRO A 24 -7.76 7.09 -4.72
CA PRO A 24 -8.23 6.54 -6.00
C PRO A 24 -7.22 5.62 -6.71
N ARG A 25 -5.93 5.70 -6.39
CA ARG A 25 -4.88 4.85 -6.99
C ARG A 25 -4.66 3.53 -6.27
N TRP A 26 -5.44 3.24 -5.22
CA TRP A 26 -5.32 2.00 -4.46
C TRP A 26 -5.47 0.76 -5.34
N ASP A 27 -6.49 0.73 -6.21
CA ASP A 27 -6.76 -0.44 -7.04
C ASP A 27 -5.67 -0.67 -8.10
N ASP A 28 -5.10 0.42 -8.64
CA ASP A 28 -3.94 0.36 -9.53
C ASP A 28 -2.70 -0.19 -8.82
N LEU A 29 -2.43 0.27 -7.58
CA LEU A 29 -1.32 -0.22 -6.79
C LEU A 29 -1.44 -1.73 -6.53
N CYS A 30 -2.63 -2.21 -6.12
CA CYS A 30 -2.91 -3.63 -5.93
C CYS A 30 -2.72 -4.43 -7.22
N ARG A 31 -3.21 -3.91 -8.36
CA ARG A 31 -3.02 -4.54 -9.67
C ARG A 31 -1.55 -4.65 -10.02
N LEU A 32 -0.78 -3.58 -9.87
CA LEU A 32 0.66 -3.56 -10.16
C LEU A 32 1.44 -4.53 -9.27
N LYS A 33 1.10 -4.59 -7.97
CA LYS A 33 1.69 -5.57 -7.03
C LYS A 33 1.48 -7.01 -7.52
N LYS A 34 0.26 -7.35 -7.97
CA LYS A 34 -0.06 -8.68 -8.52
C LYS A 34 0.65 -8.95 -9.85
N THR A 35 0.80 -7.94 -10.71
CA THR A 35 1.46 -8.07 -12.02
C THR A 35 2.97 -8.29 -11.89
N TYR A 36 3.65 -7.54 -11.02
CA TYR A 36 5.11 -7.51 -10.95
C TYR A 36 5.71 -8.30 -9.79
N ASP A 37 4.92 -8.64 -8.78
CA ASP A 37 5.35 -9.50 -7.67
C ASP A 37 4.24 -10.49 -7.26
N PRO A 38 3.83 -11.41 -8.18
CA PRO A 38 2.79 -12.39 -7.91
C PRO A 38 3.13 -13.35 -6.77
N GLY A 39 4.42 -13.54 -6.47
CA GLY A 39 4.89 -14.36 -5.36
C GLY A 39 4.93 -13.62 -4.01
N GLY A 40 4.70 -12.31 -3.99
CA GLY A 40 4.75 -11.50 -2.77
C GLY A 40 6.14 -11.43 -2.11
N ILE A 41 7.22 -11.61 -2.88
CA ILE A 41 8.59 -11.71 -2.37
C ILE A 41 9.15 -10.34 -2.00
N LEU A 42 8.74 -9.28 -2.70
CA LEU A 42 9.29 -7.94 -2.55
C LEU A 42 8.52 -7.15 -1.49
N ASN A 43 9.20 -6.80 -0.39
CA ASN A 43 8.65 -6.05 0.75
C ASN A 43 7.35 -6.67 1.31
N PRO A 44 7.36 -7.96 1.72
CA PRO A 44 6.21 -8.58 2.36
C PRO A 44 5.87 -7.83 3.65
N GLY A 45 4.57 -7.62 3.90
CA GLY A 45 4.07 -7.03 5.14
C GLY A 45 4.23 -5.51 5.31
N PHE A 46 4.92 -4.80 4.42
CA PHE A 46 5.03 -3.33 4.53
C PHE A 46 3.70 -2.62 4.19
N ILE A 47 3.12 -2.96 3.04
CA ILE A 47 1.77 -2.54 2.65
C ILE A 47 0.88 -3.77 2.75
N ASP A 48 -0.23 -3.64 3.47
CA ASP A 48 -1.27 -4.67 3.53
C ASP A 48 -2.16 -4.59 2.29
N TYR A 49 -1.83 -5.37 1.26
CA TYR A 49 -2.61 -5.48 0.03
C TYR A 49 -3.89 -6.32 0.19
N GLY A 50 -4.01 -7.09 1.28
CA GLY A 50 -4.97 -8.18 1.45
C GLY A 50 -4.62 -9.46 0.67
N PRO A 51 -5.46 -10.50 0.77
CA PRO A 51 -5.31 -11.74 -0.01
C PRO A 51 -5.50 -11.53 -1.52
#